data_AF-A0A971CRE2-F1
#
_entry.id   AF-A0A971CRE2-F1
#
_cell.length_a   1.000
_cell.length_b   1.000
_cell.length_c   1.000
_cell.angle_alpha   90.00
_cell.angle_beta   90.00
_cell.angle_gamma   90.00
#
_symmetry.space_group_name_H-M   'P 1'
#
loop_
_entity.id
_entity.type
_entity.pdbx_description
1 polymer ?
#
loop_
_entity_poly.entity_id
_entity_poly.type
_entity_poly.pdbx_seq_one_letter_code
_entity_poly.pdbx_strand_id
1 'polypeptide(L)'
;MNDPNEEPTEVAHLTEVEIKDAQVIFTAVWKSLVDEFGLENLRFPKEIILLGGAPGAGKGTNTAFIMKARGFTCPPIIVSSLLDSPEARALKDKGMLVGDREVMGILLRKMLEPEFRDGAILDGFPRTKVQVECMKLLVKKIGGLHRKYADTPLASHFRRPTIHVMALFVDEKTSVERQLFRGRQIAKHNEEVKATGLGELQELRSTDLDIEAAKHRYRIFKENTWEALQSLREVFFYHLVNAQGPIDEVEQNIIKELKYQSSLELEPATFEIVRGIPLAHEIIVHARQELVRRLDGYAREHRDLFKRVAELIHTKFIPIIERHAISGRAVINNEDEVLSDPLALAMLIDVFSDRGYHAVVDKQLTKIPERVNVQTGEIQFRPNTTYRIRIYFEGSEIRHGGR
;
A
#
# COMPACT_ATOMS: atom_id res chain seq x y z
N MET A 1 -26.77 43.70 -12.63
CA MET A 1 -25.61 44.56 -12.86
C MET A 1 -24.41 43.76 -12.41
N ASN A 2 -23.66 43.22 -13.37
CA ASN A 2 -22.42 42.49 -13.10
C ASN A 2 -21.39 43.50 -12.61
N ASP A 3 -20.70 43.18 -11.52
CA ASP A 3 -19.50 43.89 -11.11
C ASP A 3 -18.30 43.26 -11.84
N PRO A 4 -17.61 43.98 -12.74
CA PRO A 4 -16.45 43.47 -13.47
C PRO A 4 -15.20 44.15 -12.90
N ASN A 5 -14.65 43.61 -11.82
CA ASN A 5 -13.24 43.73 -11.42
C ASN A 5 -13.05 43.07 -10.04
N GLU A 6 -13.05 41.74 -10.01
CA GLU A 6 -12.23 41.04 -9.02
C GLU A 6 -10.80 41.09 -9.55
N GLU A 7 -9.96 41.94 -8.96
CA GLU A 7 -8.51 41.89 -9.18
C GLU A 7 -8.04 40.45 -8.95
N PRO A 8 -7.21 39.87 -9.83
CA PRO A 8 -6.63 38.56 -9.59
C PRO A 8 -5.82 38.65 -8.29
N THR A 9 -6.32 38.00 -7.24
CA THR A 9 -5.68 37.97 -5.92
C THR A 9 -4.18 37.66 -6.04
N GLU A 10 -3.35 38.37 -5.27
CA GLU A 10 -1.88 38.26 -5.26
C GLU A 10 -1.38 36.80 -5.19
N VAL A 11 -2.16 35.92 -4.58
CA VAL A 11 -1.95 34.46 -4.52
C VAL A 11 -2.01 33.80 -5.89
N ALA A 12 -2.96 34.17 -6.76
CA ALA A 12 -3.05 33.65 -8.12
C ALA A 12 -1.83 34.06 -8.96
N HIS A 13 -1.37 35.31 -8.80
CA HIS A 13 -0.17 35.81 -9.47
C HIS A 13 1.10 35.08 -9.02
N LEU A 14 1.28 34.85 -7.70
CA LEU A 14 2.40 34.07 -7.16
C LEU A 14 2.39 32.63 -7.68
N THR A 15 1.21 32.00 -7.72
CA THR A 15 1.04 30.63 -8.23
C THR A 15 1.40 30.54 -9.73
N GLU A 16 1.00 31.53 -10.54
CA GLU A 16 1.37 31.59 -11.96
C GLU A 16 2.88 31.74 -12.19
N VAL A 17 3.56 32.56 -11.36
CA VAL A 17 5.01 32.73 -11.42
C VAL A 17 5.72 31.42 -11.08
N GLU A 18 5.31 30.75 -10.00
CA GLU A 18 5.88 29.44 -9.60
C GLU A 18 5.70 28.36 -10.68
N ILE A 19 4.54 28.33 -11.35
CA ILE A 19 4.28 27.40 -12.47
C ILE A 19 5.20 27.71 -13.66
N LYS A 20 5.38 28.99 -14.01
CA LYS A 20 6.28 29.40 -15.09
C LYS A 20 7.73 29.00 -14.77
N ASP A 21 8.18 29.25 -13.55
CA ASP A 21 9.52 28.86 -13.09
C ASP A 21 9.72 27.34 -13.16
N ALA A 22 8.75 26.56 -12.69
CA ALA A 22 8.79 25.10 -12.76
C ALA A 22 8.87 24.58 -14.21
N GLN A 23 8.15 25.18 -15.15
CA GLN A 23 8.22 24.81 -16.57
C GLN A 23 9.60 25.07 -17.17
N VAL A 24 10.20 26.24 -16.88
CA VAL A 24 11.55 26.59 -17.35
C VAL A 24 12.58 25.63 -16.77
N ILE A 25 12.52 25.40 -15.45
CA ILE A 25 13.41 24.49 -14.73
C ILE A 25 13.30 23.07 -15.29
N PHE A 26 12.09 22.51 -15.34
CA PHE A 26 11.86 21.15 -15.81
C PHE A 26 12.31 20.98 -17.26
N THR A 27 12.02 21.95 -18.14
CA THR A 27 12.43 21.88 -19.55
C THR A 27 13.96 21.87 -19.70
N ALA A 28 14.65 22.72 -18.94
CA ALA A 28 16.11 22.77 -18.95
C ALA A 28 16.73 21.46 -18.42
N VAL A 29 16.21 20.93 -17.31
CA VAL A 29 16.68 19.66 -16.74
C VAL A 29 16.39 18.50 -17.68
N TRP A 30 15.17 18.41 -18.22
CA TRP A 30 14.78 17.36 -19.15
C TRP A 30 15.66 17.35 -20.40
N LYS A 31 15.93 18.52 -20.98
CA LYS A 31 16.84 18.65 -22.13
C LYS A 31 18.23 18.13 -21.78
N SER A 32 18.78 18.53 -20.63
CA SER A 32 20.08 18.05 -20.17
C SER A 32 20.12 16.52 -20.02
N LEU A 33 19.06 15.89 -19.52
CA LEU A 33 18.99 14.43 -19.40
C LEU A 33 18.94 13.75 -20.77
N VAL A 34 18.18 14.31 -21.73
CA VAL A 34 18.13 13.78 -23.09
C VAL A 34 19.49 13.90 -23.79
N ASP A 35 20.16 15.05 -23.64
CA ASP A 35 21.49 15.28 -24.23
C ASP A 35 22.55 14.34 -23.64
N GLU A 36 22.43 13.98 -22.36
CA GLU A 36 23.39 13.15 -21.62
C GLU A 36 23.15 11.63 -21.81
N PHE A 37 21.89 11.18 -21.73
CA PHE A 37 21.55 9.75 -21.72
C PHE A 37 20.87 9.27 -23.01
N GLY A 38 20.33 10.16 -23.82
CA GLY A 38 19.42 9.82 -24.92
C GLY A 38 18.01 9.52 -24.43
N LEU A 39 17.00 9.90 -25.21
CA LEU A 39 15.59 9.81 -24.82
C LEU A 39 15.18 8.37 -24.50
N GLU A 40 15.60 7.41 -25.31
CA GLU A 40 15.31 5.98 -25.20
C GLU A 40 15.88 5.32 -23.93
N ASN A 41 16.84 5.96 -23.27
CA ASN A 41 17.47 5.44 -22.04
C ASN A 41 16.95 6.13 -20.77
N LEU A 42 16.01 7.07 -20.89
CA LEU A 42 15.37 7.72 -19.74
C LEU A 42 14.35 6.78 -19.06
N ARG A 43 14.87 5.75 -18.39
CA ARG A 43 14.11 4.68 -17.72
C ARG A 43 13.85 5.04 -16.26
N PHE A 44 12.78 5.77 -16.01
CA PHE A 44 12.38 6.14 -14.65
C PHE A 44 11.73 4.97 -13.88
N PRO A 45 11.69 5.06 -12.54
CA PRO A 45 11.07 4.05 -11.68
C PRO A 45 9.59 3.81 -12.03
N LYS A 46 9.16 2.55 -11.94
CA LYS A 46 7.73 2.20 -12.02
C LYS A 46 6.95 2.79 -10.85
N GLU A 47 7.56 2.86 -9.68
CA GLU A 47 6.91 3.33 -8.46
C GLU A 47 7.81 4.34 -7.76
N ILE A 48 7.22 5.45 -7.30
CA ILE A 48 7.95 6.52 -6.62
C ILE A 48 7.19 6.88 -5.35
N ILE A 49 7.85 6.76 -4.20
CA ILE A 49 7.32 7.15 -2.90
C ILE A 49 7.99 8.45 -2.47
N LEU A 50 7.22 9.53 -2.36
CA LEU A 50 7.63 10.81 -1.82
C LEU A 50 7.46 10.75 -0.30
N LEU A 51 8.55 10.57 0.44
CA LEU A 51 8.51 10.45 1.90
C LEU A 51 8.67 11.83 2.55
N GLY A 52 7.56 12.35 3.03
CA GLY A 52 7.43 13.63 3.71
C GLY A 52 7.20 13.48 5.21
N GLY A 53 7.54 14.52 5.98
CA GLY A 53 7.28 14.56 7.41
C GLY A 53 8.17 15.55 8.12
N ALA A 54 7.71 16.02 9.28
CA ALA A 54 8.45 16.97 10.09
C ALA A 54 9.81 16.40 10.55
N PRO A 55 10.76 17.25 10.95
CA PRO A 55 11.90 16.79 11.76
C PRO A 55 11.39 15.97 12.96
N GLY A 56 12.04 14.83 13.26
CA GLY A 56 11.59 13.96 14.36
C GLY A 56 10.36 13.07 14.05
N ALA A 57 9.77 13.15 12.84
CA ALA A 57 8.65 12.28 12.44
C ALA A 57 9.01 10.80 12.23
N GLY A 58 10.30 10.43 12.34
CA GLY A 58 10.75 9.04 12.19
C GLY A 58 10.94 8.59 10.75
N LYS A 59 11.18 9.50 9.79
CA LYS A 59 11.46 9.13 8.38
C LYS A 59 12.61 8.13 8.24
N GLY A 60 13.77 8.45 8.81
CA GLY A 60 14.95 7.57 8.76
C GLY A 60 14.72 6.20 9.41
N THR A 61 13.86 6.13 10.44
CA THR A 61 13.49 4.87 11.09
C THR A 61 12.57 4.03 10.22
N ASN A 62 11.53 4.65 9.65
CA ASN A 62 10.48 3.94 8.92
C ASN A 62 10.82 3.68 7.45
N THR A 63 11.83 4.35 6.87
CA THR A 63 12.20 4.20 5.45
C THR A 63 12.51 2.75 5.09
N ALA A 64 13.38 2.09 5.86
CA ALA A 64 13.73 0.69 5.62
C ALA A 64 12.51 -0.24 5.73
N PHE A 65 11.59 0.05 6.66
CA PHE A 65 10.35 -0.69 6.80
C PHE A 65 9.43 -0.53 5.59
N ILE A 66 9.22 0.71 5.13
CA ILE A 66 8.39 1.01 3.94
C ILE A 66 8.95 0.30 2.71
N MET A 67 10.27 0.36 2.52
CA MET A 67 10.95 -0.32 1.42
C MET A 67 10.73 -1.83 1.45
N LYS A 68 10.91 -2.44 2.64
CA LYS A 68 10.65 -3.88 2.83
C LYS A 68 9.18 -4.22 2.56
N ALA A 69 8.25 -3.40 3.02
CA ALA A 69 6.82 -3.59 2.81
C ALA A 69 6.42 -3.50 1.32
N ARG A 70 7.13 -2.68 0.52
CA ARG A 70 6.91 -2.53 -0.92
C ARG A 70 7.80 -3.42 -1.79
N GLY A 71 8.72 -4.17 -1.19
CA GLY A 71 9.64 -5.06 -1.90
C GLY A 71 10.76 -4.34 -2.66
N PHE A 72 11.12 -3.11 -2.26
CA PHE A 72 12.23 -2.38 -2.87
C PHE A 72 13.57 -2.87 -2.34
N THR A 73 14.51 -3.11 -3.25
CA THR A 73 15.86 -3.63 -2.95
C THR A 73 16.97 -2.59 -3.07
N CYS A 74 16.71 -1.47 -3.76
CA CYS A 74 17.61 -0.31 -3.83
C CYS A 74 17.67 0.43 -2.47
N PRO A 75 18.68 1.27 -2.19
CA PRO A 75 18.66 2.17 -1.04
C PRO A 75 17.65 3.33 -1.24
N PRO A 76 17.25 4.09 -0.20
CA PRO A 76 16.44 5.29 -0.40
C PRO A 76 17.28 6.43 -0.99
N ILE A 77 16.64 7.29 -1.80
CA ILE A 77 17.25 8.51 -2.30
C ILE A 77 17.02 9.63 -1.28
N ILE A 78 18.04 9.92 -0.47
CA ILE A 78 18.00 10.97 0.54
C ILE A 78 18.47 12.28 -0.10
N VAL A 79 17.55 13.23 -0.32
CA VAL A 79 17.87 14.46 -1.06
C VAL A 79 18.94 15.30 -0.38
N SER A 80 18.98 15.36 0.96
CA SER A 80 20.06 16.09 1.64
C SER A 80 21.45 15.51 1.35
N SER A 81 21.57 14.18 1.24
CA SER A 81 22.83 13.53 0.92
C SER A 81 23.27 13.81 -0.52
N LEU A 82 22.32 13.95 -1.45
CA LEU A 82 22.61 14.38 -2.82
C LEU A 82 23.18 15.81 -2.88
N LEU A 83 22.76 16.69 -1.97
CA LEU A 83 23.27 18.07 -1.91
C LEU A 83 24.69 18.19 -1.34
N ASP A 84 25.22 17.10 -0.79
CA ASP A 84 26.59 17.01 -0.29
C ASP A 84 27.48 16.14 -1.19
N SER A 85 26.96 15.70 -2.35
CA SER A 85 27.73 14.96 -3.35
C SER A 85 28.85 15.80 -3.95
N PRO A 86 29.90 15.18 -4.53
CA PRO A 86 30.96 15.90 -5.23
C PRO A 86 30.43 16.86 -6.31
N GLU A 87 29.37 16.46 -7.01
CA GLU A 87 28.71 17.29 -8.03
C GLU A 87 28.06 18.53 -7.40
N ALA A 88 27.31 18.35 -6.30
CA ALA A 88 26.69 19.46 -5.59
C ALA A 88 27.73 20.40 -4.96
N ARG A 89 28.85 19.86 -4.46
CA ARG A 89 29.99 20.66 -3.96
C ARG A 89 30.63 21.46 -5.09
N ALA A 90 30.88 20.86 -6.25
CA ALA A 90 31.44 21.57 -7.39
C ALA A 90 30.54 22.71 -7.90
N LEU A 91 29.20 22.58 -7.75
CA LEU A 91 28.26 23.66 -8.03
C LEU A 91 28.33 24.78 -6.96
N LYS A 92 28.37 24.41 -5.68
CA LYS A 92 28.57 25.35 -4.56
C LYS A 92 29.89 26.12 -4.68
N ASP A 93 30.97 25.43 -5.04
CA ASP A 93 32.32 26.00 -5.20
C ASP A 93 32.41 27.01 -6.35
N LYS A 94 31.53 26.88 -7.35
CA LYS A 94 31.36 27.85 -8.46
C LYS A 94 30.49 29.06 -8.06
N GLY A 95 30.11 29.19 -6.80
CA GLY A 95 29.26 30.26 -6.29
C GLY A 95 27.79 30.16 -6.70
N MET A 96 27.35 29.00 -7.22
CA MET A 96 25.96 28.78 -7.57
C MET A 96 25.16 28.36 -6.33
N LEU A 97 24.02 29.00 -6.11
CA LEU A 97 23.05 28.59 -5.10
C LEU A 97 22.42 27.26 -5.52
N VAL A 98 22.32 26.32 -4.58
CA VAL A 98 21.61 25.06 -4.80
C VAL A 98 20.12 25.34 -4.73
N GLY A 99 19.50 25.62 -5.88
CA GLY A 99 18.08 25.87 -6.03
C GLY A 99 17.31 24.62 -6.51
N ASP A 100 16.05 24.83 -6.85
CA ASP A 100 15.16 23.76 -7.30
C ASP A 100 15.65 23.11 -8.60
N ARG A 101 16.34 23.86 -9.47
CA ARG A 101 16.91 23.32 -10.72
C ARG A 101 17.99 22.28 -10.45
N GLU A 102 18.92 22.60 -9.55
CA GLU A 102 20.04 21.71 -9.21
C GLU A 102 19.52 20.46 -8.49
N VAL A 103 18.61 20.64 -7.52
CA VAL A 103 17.93 19.54 -6.82
C VAL A 103 17.24 18.61 -7.81
N MET A 104 16.40 19.15 -8.70
CA MET A 104 15.71 18.36 -9.73
C MET A 104 16.69 17.66 -10.66
N GLY A 105 17.76 18.33 -11.08
CA GLY A 105 18.77 17.75 -11.97
C GLY A 105 19.51 16.57 -11.36
N ILE A 106 19.95 16.67 -10.11
CA ILE A 106 20.67 15.59 -9.43
C ILE A 106 19.72 14.44 -9.09
N LEU A 107 18.51 14.77 -8.62
CA LEU A 107 17.49 13.78 -8.26
C LEU A 107 17.06 12.94 -9.47
N LEU A 108 16.74 13.57 -10.60
CA LEU A 108 16.30 12.84 -11.78
C LEU A 108 17.40 11.96 -12.37
N ARG A 109 18.67 12.39 -12.33
CA ARG A 109 19.81 11.52 -12.70
C ARG A 109 19.90 10.30 -11.80
N LYS A 110 19.78 10.49 -10.48
CA LYS A 110 19.82 9.39 -9.52
C LYS A 110 18.71 8.37 -9.78
N MET A 111 17.51 8.84 -10.10
CA MET A 111 16.36 7.98 -10.41
C MET A 111 16.50 7.18 -11.72
N LEU A 112 17.44 7.54 -12.60
CA LEU A 112 17.71 6.80 -13.84
C LEU A 112 18.67 5.63 -13.64
N GLU A 113 19.31 5.52 -12.46
CA GLU A 113 20.19 4.38 -12.19
C GLU A 113 19.39 3.06 -12.20
N PRO A 114 19.95 1.96 -12.74
CA PRO A 114 19.19 0.73 -12.98
C PRO A 114 18.55 0.11 -11.75
N GLU A 115 19.12 0.32 -10.56
CA GLU A 115 18.61 -0.23 -9.29
C GLU A 115 17.26 0.37 -8.88
N PHE A 116 16.96 1.62 -9.28
CA PHE A 116 15.69 2.28 -8.96
C PHE A 116 14.57 1.92 -9.94
N ARG A 117 14.85 1.08 -10.93
CA ARG A 117 13.90 0.77 -12.00
C ARG A 117 12.54 0.33 -11.44
N ASP A 118 12.51 -0.57 -10.45
CA ASP A 118 11.22 -1.10 -9.97
C ASP A 118 10.55 -0.24 -8.91
N GLY A 119 11.31 0.57 -8.18
CA GLY A 119 10.78 1.50 -7.20
C GLY A 119 11.85 2.43 -6.64
N ALA A 120 11.44 3.61 -6.17
CA ALA A 120 12.31 4.54 -5.47
C ALA A 120 11.57 5.22 -4.31
N ILE A 121 12.25 5.40 -3.18
CA ILE A 121 11.79 6.31 -2.12
C ILE A 121 12.63 7.58 -2.17
N LEU A 122 11.97 8.73 -2.27
CA LEU A 122 12.58 10.05 -2.24
C LEU A 122 12.34 10.65 -0.84
N ASP A 123 13.35 10.61 0.03
CA ASP A 123 13.26 11.19 1.39
C ASP A 123 13.61 12.68 1.34
N GLY A 124 12.64 13.49 1.80
CA GLY A 124 12.81 14.93 1.93
C GLY A 124 12.57 15.69 0.62
N PHE A 125 11.80 15.11 -0.29
CA PHE A 125 11.30 15.72 -1.53
C PHE A 125 9.78 15.51 -1.65
N PRO A 126 9.00 16.51 -2.12
CA PRO A 126 9.41 17.88 -2.42
C PRO A 126 9.46 18.76 -1.16
N ARG A 127 10.16 19.90 -1.25
CA ARG A 127 10.23 20.94 -0.22
C ARG A 127 9.60 22.28 -0.62
N THR A 128 9.41 22.49 -1.92
CA THR A 128 8.87 23.74 -2.51
C THR A 128 7.73 23.42 -3.48
N LYS A 129 6.88 24.42 -3.75
CA LYS A 129 5.81 24.30 -4.76
C LYS A 129 6.36 24.11 -6.18
N VAL A 130 7.47 24.75 -6.51
CA VAL A 130 8.17 24.56 -7.80
C VAL A 130 8.60 23.10 -7.99
N GLN A 131 9.12 22.44 -6.95
CA GLN A 131 9.45 21.01 -7.00
C GLN A 131 8.21 20.12 -7.20
N VAL A 132 7.09 20.47 -6.58
CA VAL A 132 5.79 19.79 -6.79
C VAL A 132 5.38 19.88 -8.25
N GLU A 133 5.41 21.07 -8.84
CA GLU A 133 5.06 21.27 -10.25
C GLU A 133 6.03 20.55 -11.19
N CYS A 134 7.33 20.53 -10.88
CA CYS A 134 8.31 19.74 -11.63
C CYS A 134 8.00 18.23 -11.59
N MET A 135 7.53 17.70 -10.45
CA MET A 135 7.11 16.30 -10.35
C MET A 135 5.86 16.02 -11.19
N LYS A 136 4.88 16.93 -11.21
CA LYS A 136 3.70 16.81 -12.09
C LYS A 136 4.10 16.80 -13.57
N LEU A 137 5.03 17.69 -13.96
CA LEU A 137 5.57 17.74 -15.32
C LEU A 137 6.32 16.46 -15.70
N LEU A 138 7.11 15.90 -14.78
CA LEU A 138 7.79 14.61 -14.98
C LEU A 138 6.79 13.50 -15.28
N VAL A 139 5.77 13.33 -14.43
CA VAL A 139 4.75 12.29 -14.60
C VAL A 139 4.00 12.48 -15.92
N LYS A 140 3.62 13.72 -16.25
CA LYS A 140 2.99 14.05 -17.53
C LYS A 140 3.88 13.69 -18.73
N LYS A 141 5.18 13.98 -18.64
CA LYS A 141 6.16 13.69 -19.69
C LYS A 141 6.33 12.18 -19.88
N ILE A 142 6.53 11.42 -18.80
CA ILE A 142 6.65 9.97 -18.85
C ILE A 142 5.36 9.34 -19.37
N GLY A 143 4.19 9.80 -18.92
CA GLY A 143 2.90 9.33 -19.43
C GLY A 143 2.71 9.60 -20.92
N GLY A 144 3.23 10.70 -21.44
CA GLY A 144 3.28 10.98 -22.87
C GLY A 144 4.18 10.01 -23.64
N LEU A 145 5.37 9.70 -23.12
CA LEU A 145 6.29 8.73 -23.72
C LEU A 145 5.74 7.30 -23.67
N HIS A 146 5.12 6.91 -22.56
CA HIS A 146 4.45 5.62 -22.40
C HIS A 146 3.43 5.40 -23.52
N ARG A 147 2.53 6.37 -23.75
CA ARG A 147 1.55 6.31 -24.86
C ARG A 147 2.22 6.29 -26.23
N LYS A 148 3.27 7.10 -26.44
CA LYS A 148 3.97 7.19 -27.72
C LYS A 148 4.65 5.86 -28.11
N TYR A 149 5.18 5.13 -27.14
CA TYR A 149 5.99 3.93 -27.38
C TYR A 149 5.28 2.62 -27.03
N ALA A 150 3.97 2.66 -26.71
CA ALA A 150 3.20 1.51 -26.25
C ALA A 150 3.30 0.29 -27.18
N ASP A 151 3.24 0.51 -28.49
CA ASP A 151 3.27 -0.55 -29.51
C ASP A 151 4.67 -0.78 -30.11
N THR A 152 5.72 -0.33 -29.42
CA THR A 152 7.11 -0.44 -29.89
C THR A 152 7.94 -1.33 -28.97
N PRO A 153 9.10 -1.85 -29.41
CA PRO A 153 10.02 -2.57 -28.53
C PRO A 153 10.50 -1.75 -27.30
N LEU A 154 10.37 -0.42 -27.35
CA LEU A 154 10.74 0.49 -26.26
C LEU A 154 9.64 0.65 -25.19
N ALA A 155 8.48 -0.01 -25.32
CA ALA A 155 7.39 0.06 -24.34
C ALA A 155 7.87 -0.23 -22.90
N SER A 156 8.79 -1.20 -22.75
CA SER A 156 9.36 -1.59 -21.46
C SER A 156 10.29 -0.54 -20.81
N HIS A 157 10.72 0.47 -21.56
CA HIS A 157 11.55 1.56 -21.06
C HIS A 157 10.70 2.67 -20.44
N PHE A 158 9.49 2.89 -20.98
CA PHE A 158 8.59 3.95 -20.56
C PHE A 158 7.36 3.38 -19.88
N ARG A 159 7.54 2.87 -18.66
CA ARG A 159 6.42 2.45 -17.81
C ARG A 159 5.76 3.67 -17.19
N ARG A 160 4.43 3.65 -17.07
CA ARG A 160 3.71 4.71 -16.37
C ARG A 160 4.05 4.65 -14.88
N PRO A 161 4.55 5.73 -14.26
CA PRO A 161 4.94 5.71 -12.86
C PRO A 161 3.70 5.84 -11.96
N THR A 162 3.68 5.07 -10.88
CA THR A 162 2.75 5.26 -9.76
C THR A 162 3.44 6.11 -8.69
N ILE A 163 2.82 7.21 -8.28
CA ILE A 163 3.37 8.12 -7.27
C ILE A 163 2.57 7.99 -5.98
N HIS A 164 3.26 7.70 -4.88
CA HIS A 164 2.69 7.72 -3.54
C HIS A 164 3.34 8.84 -2.73
N VAL A 165 2.54 9.63 -2.04
CA VAL A 165 3.00 10.61 -1.07
C VAL A 165 2.78 10.01 0.30
N MET A 166 3.85 9.76 1.04
CA MET A 166 3.77 9.26 2.39
C MET A 166 4.16 10.36 3.36
N ALA A 167 3.17 10.96 4.00
CA ALA A 167 3.36 12.05 4.96
C ALA A 167 3.27 11.50 6.39
N LEU A 168 4.42 11.42 7.06
CA LEU A 168 4.50 11.07 8.49
C LEU A 168 4.16 12.31 9.34
N PHE A 169 3.05 12.24 10.05
CA PHE A 169 2.55 13.33 10.88
C PHE A 169 2.95 13.15 12.35
N VAL A 170 3.55 14.18 12.92
CA VAL A 170 3.79 14.35 14.35
C VAL A 170 3.46 15.79 14.73
N ASP A 171 3.03 16.00 15.96
CA ASP A 171 2.86 17.36 16.47
C ASP A 171 4.21 18.01 16.83
N GLU A 172 4.17 19.32 17.08
CA GLU A 172 5.37 20.12 17.38
C GLU A 172 6.07 19.62 18.64
N LYS A 173 5.29 19.32 19.69
CA LYS A 173 5.80 18.85 20.97
C LYS A 173 6.61 17.57 20.80
N THR A 174 6.02 16.55 20.17
CA THR A 174 6.65 15.26 19.90
C THR A 174 7.88 15.41 19.00
N SER A 175 7.77 16.24 17.96
CA SER A 175 8.90 16.56 17.06
C SER A 175 10.10 17.13 17.82
N VAL A 176 9.86 18.13 18.68
CA VAL A 176 10.92 18.78 19.48
C VAL A 176 11.52 17.79 20.47
N GLU A 177 10.69 17.05 21.21
CA GLU A 177 11.13 16.04 22.17
C GLU A 177 12.04 14.98 21.52
N ARG A 178 11.65 14.47 20.34
CA ARG A 178 12.42 13.48 19.58
C ARG A 178 13.72 14.04 19.03
N GLN A 179 13.75 15.29 18.57
CA GLN A 179 14.98 15.95 18.10
C GLN A 179 16.00 16.09 19.24
N LEU A 180 15.57 16.58 20.40
CA LEU A 180 16.43 16.73 21.57
C LEU A 180 16.87 15.39 22.14
N PHE A 181 15.98 14.40 22.15
CA PHE A 181 16.32 13.03 22.54
C PHE A 181 17.42 12.44 21.64
N ARG A 182 17.27 12.58 20.32
CA ARG A 182 18.31 12.18 19.36
C ARG A 182 19.63 12.90 19.63
N GLY A 183 19.61 14.21 19.86
CA GLY A 183 20.81 14.98 20.18
C GLY A 183 21.55 14.45 21.40
N ARG A 184 20.83 14.13 22.49
CA ARG A 184 21.41 13.52 23.70
C ARG A 184 22.04 12.15 23.41
N GLN A 185 21.38 11.31 22.61
CA GLN A 185 21.92 9.99 22.26
C GLN A 185 23.19 10.10 21.41
N ILE A 186 23.20 10.97 20.40
CA ILE A 186 24.38 11.19 19.54
C ILE A 186 25.54 11.76 20.35
N ALA A 187 25.28 12.71 21.26
CA ALA A 187 26.31 13.28 22.11
C ALA A 187 26.99 12.21 22.98
N LYS A 188 26.17 11.34 23.61
CA LYS A 188 26.67 10.22 24.42
C LYS A 188 27.47 9.21 23.59
N HIS A 189 26.95 8.80 22.43
CA HIS A 189 27.65 7.90 21.50
C HIS A 189 29.00 8.48 21.09
N ASN A 190 29.05 9.76 20.72
CA ASN A 190 30.29 10.42 20.32
C ASN A 190 31.32 10.54 21.46
N GLU A 191 30.86 10.69 22.70
CA GLU A 191 31.73 10.68 23.87
C GLU A 191 32.33 9.28 24.09
N GLU A 192 31.53 8.23 23.96
CA GLU A 192 31.97 6.83 24.04
C GLU A 192 32.98 6.48 22.92
N VAL A 193 32.71 6.89 21.68
CA VAL A 193 33.64 6.70 20.54
C VAL A 193 34.96 7.42 20.80
N LYS A 194 34.94 8.65 21.32
CA LYS A 194 36.16 9.40 21.68
C LYS A 194 36.94 8.75 22.81
N ALA A 195 36.26 8.17 23.79
CA ALA A 195 36.88 7.52 24.94
C ALA A 195 37.50 6.15 24.59
N THR A 196 36.83 5.37 23.74
CA THR A 196 37.23 3.99 23.42
C THR A 196 38.05 3.88 22.14
N GLY A 197 37.94 4.87 21.24
CA GLY A 197 38.48 4.80 19.88
C GLY A 197 37.73 3.81 18.96
N LEU A 198 36.62 3.23 19.42
CA LEU A 198 35.84 2.24 18.68
C LEU A 198 34.56 2.86 18.12
N GLY A 199 34.38 2.78 16.80
CA GLY A 199 33.20 3.29 16.09
C GLY A 199 33.42 4.61 15.35
N GLU A 200 32.38 5.10 14.70
CA GLU A 200 32.41 6.35 13.94
C GLU A 200 31.62 7.45 14.66
N LEU A 201 32.12 8.68 14.56
CA LEU A 201 31.44 9.87 15.07
C LEU A 201 30.19 10.15 14.24
N GLN A 202 29.07 10.36 14.92
CA GLN A 202 27.82 10.76 14.31
C GLN A 202 27.69 12.29 14.32
N GLU A 203 27.10 12.85 13.27
CA GLU A 203 26.90 14.29 13.15
C GLU A 203 25.93 14.80 14.23
N LEU A 204 26.39 15.74 15.05
CA LEU A 204 25.57 16.41 16.05
C LEU A 204 25.04 17.73 15.45
N ARG A 205 23.73 17.80 15.23
CA ARG A 205 23.08 18.96 14.61
C ARG A 205 22.79 20.02 15.66
N SER A 206 23.03 21.29 15.33
CA SER A 206 22.71 22.42 16.22
C SER A 206 21.23 22.43 16.64
N THR A 207 20.31 22.04 15.75
CA THR A 207 18.87 21.96 16.03
C THR A 207 18.49 20.87 17.03
N ASP A 208 19.38 19.91 17.30
CA ASP A 208 19.12 18.79 18.21
C ASP A 208 19.59 19.11 19.64
N LEU A 209 20.20 20.28 19.86
CA LEU A 209 20.77 20.72 21.14
C LEU A 209 19.97 21.86 21.79
N ASP A 210 19.21 22.60 20.98
CA ASP A 210 18.46 23.78 21.42
C ASP A 210 16.97 23.63 21.08
N ILE A 211 16.13 23.94 22.07
CA ILE A 211 14.67 23.85 21.97
C ILE A 211 14.15 24.85 20.92
N GLU A 212 14.66 26.09 20.93
CA GLU A 212 14.17 27.13 20.03
C GLU A 212 14.58 26.85 18.58
N ALA A 213 15.80 26.36 18.35
CA ALA A 213 16.24 25.87 17.05
C ALA A 213 15.38 24.68 16.56
N ALA A 214 15.01 23.74 17.44
CA ALA A 214 14.14 22.61 17.09
C ALA A 214 12.71 23.07 16.70
N LYS A 215 12.14 24.01 17.46
CA LYS A 215 10.83 24.62 17.16
C LYS A 215 10.87 25.40 15.85
N HIS A 216 11.90 26.22 15.65
CA HIS A 216 12.09 26.99 14.42
C HIS A 216 12.15 26.06 13.19
N ARG A 217 12.87 24.93 13.30
CA ARG A 217 12.93 23.92 12.24
C ARG A 217 11.57 23.29 11.94
N TYR A 218 10.77 23.01 12.97
CA TYR A 218 9.41 22.50 12.78
C TYR A 218 8.50 23.54 12.11
N ARG A 219 8.62 24.82 12.50
CA ARG A 219 7.87 25.92 11.90
C ARG A 219 8.17 26.08 10.41
N ILE A 220 9.45 26.10 10.03
CA ILE A 220 9.86 26.14 8.60
C ILE A 220 9.23 24.99 7.81
N PHE A 221 9.22 23.77 8.38
CA PHE A 221 8.58 22.64 7.74
C PHE A 221 7.08 22.87 7.54
N LYS A 222 6.39 23.37 8.58
CA LYS A 222 4.94 23.62 8.54
C LYS A 222 4.57 24.73 7.56
N GLU A 223 5.38 25.77 7.44
CA GLU A 223 5.12 26.91 6.55
C GLU A 223 5.43 26.57 5.09
N ASN A 224 6.59 25.95 4.82
CA ASN A 224 7.08 25.83 3.44
C ASN A 224 6.86 24.43 2.84
N THR A 225 7.09 23.37 3.63
CA THR A 225 7.11 21.99 3.13
C THR A 225 5.75 21.30 3.28
N TRP A 226 5.00 21.62 4.33
CA TRP A 226 3.70 20.99 4.58
C TRP A 226 2.67 21.37 3.52
N GLU A 227 2.61 22.64 3.11
CA GLU A 227 1.71 23.07 2.03
C GLU A 227 2.07 22.39 0.70
N ALA A 228 3.37 22.27 0.38
CA ALA A 228 3.84 21.55 -0.81
C ALA A 228 3.48 20.06 -0.77
N LEU A 229 3.57 19.41 0.39
CA LEU A 229 3.13 18.02 0.54
C LEU A 229 1.61 17.89 0.41
N GLN A 230 0.84 18.79 1.02
CA GLN A 230 -0.63 18.77 0.97
C GLN A 230 -1.17 18.98 -0.45
N SER A 231 -0.54 19.84 -1.26
CA SER A 231 -0.98 20.10 -2.63
C SER A 231 -0.85 18.88 -3.55
N LEU A 232 0.02 17.93 -3.21
CA LEU A 232 0.15 16.67 -3.95
C LEU A 232 -1.06 15.74 -3.77
N ARG A 233 -1.86 15.92 -2.71
CA ARG A 233 -3.06 15.11 -2.43
C ARG A 233 -4.09 15.14 -3.56
N GLU A 234 -4.12 16.23 -4.31
CA GLU A 234 -5.06 16.40 -5.43
C GLU A 234 -4.65 15.62 -6.68
N VAL A 235 -3.40 15.18 -6.77
CA VAL A 235 -2.81 14.65 -8.01
C VAL A 235 -2.27 13.23 -7.85
N PHE A 236 -1.80 12.86 -6.66
CA PHE A 236 -1.17 11.57 -6.39
C PHE A 236 -1.81 10.85 -5.20
N PHE A 237 -1.54 9.55 -5.08
CA PHE A 237 -2.01 8.76 -3.95
C PHE A 237 -1.36 9.28 -2.66
N TYR A 238 -2.17 9.82 -1.76
CA TYR A 238 -1.67 10.50 -0.56
C TYR A 238 -2.01 9.73 0.71
N HIS A 239 -0.98 9.38 1.47
CA HIS A 239 -1.03 8.60 2.70
C HIS A 239 -0.63 9.49 3.87
N LEU A 240 -1.58 9.82 4.72
CA LEU A 240 -1.32 10.56 5.96
C LEU A 240 -1.18 9.58 7.12
N VAL A 241 0.06 9.34 7.54
CA VAL A 241 0.37 8.37 8.58
C VAL A 241 0.52 9.08 9.92
N ASN A 242 -0.26 8.68 10.92
CA ASN A 242 -0.02 9.11 12.29
C ASN A 242 1.29 8.47 12.81
N ALA A 243 2.29 9.30 13.08
CA ALA A 243 3.62 8.89 13.52
C ALA A 243 3.95 9.32 14.97
N GLN A 244 2.95 9.69 15.77
CA GLN A 244 3.14 10.13 17.16
C GLN A 244 3.46 8.97 18.12
N GLY A 245 2.89 7.79 17.85
CA GLY A 245 3.05 6.61 18.69
C GLY A 245 4.44 5.96 18.63
N PRO A 246 4.62 4.82 19.33
CA PRO A 246 5.80 3.98 19.25
C PRO A 246 6.02 3.39 17.85
N ILE A 247 7.23 2.93 17.55
CA ILE A 247 7.63 2.52 16.18
C ILE A 247 6.72 1.42 15.61
N ASP A 248 6.37 0.41 16.40
CA ASP A 248 5.50 -0.69 16.01
C ASP A 248 4.08 -0.22 15.64
N GLU A 249 3.53 0.75 16.37
CA GLU A 249 2.24 1.37 16.04
C GLU A 249 2.34 2.16 14.72
N VAL A 250 3.43 2.92 14.53
CA VAL A 250 3.65 3.66 13.28
C VAL A 250 3.79 2.71 12.09
N GLU A 251 4.53 1.62 12.24
CA GLU A 251 4.67 0.57 11.22
C GLU A 251 3.32 -0.07 10.86
N GLN A 252 2.46 -0.33 11.85
CA GLN A 252 1.10 -0.80 11.60
C GLN A 252 0.24 0.22 10.85
N ASN A 253 0.34 1.50 11.22
CA ASN A 253 -0.34 2.59 10.51
C ASN A 253 0.12 2.69 9.05
N ILE A 254 1.42 2.57 8.80
CA ILE A 254 1.99 2.51 7.44
C ILE A 254 1.39 1.34 6.65
N ILE A 255 1.38 0.12 7.23
CA ILE A 255 0.80 -1.05 6.56
C ILE A 255 -0.68 -0.82 6.24
N LYS A 256 -1.44 -0.24 7.17
CA LYS A 256 -2.87 0.00 6.99
C LYS A 256 -3.13 0.93 5.81
N GLU A 257 -2.41 2.05 5.73
CA GLU A 257 -2.53 3.00 4.61
C GLU A 257 -2.11 2.36 3.27
N LEU A 258 -1.03 1.58 3.25
CA LEU A 258 -0.59 0.88 2.03
C LEU A 258 -1.57 -0.21 1.58
N LYS A 259 -2.18 -0.95 2.50
CA LYS A 259 -3.17 -1.99 2.19
C LYS A 259 -4.48 -1.40 1.65
N TYR A 260 -4.91 -0.25 2.20
CA TYR A 260 -6.16 0.41 1.78
C TYR A 260 -6.18 0.77 0.28
N GLN A 261 -5.01 1.05 -0.32
CA GLN A 261 -4.91 1.48 -1.73
C GLN A 261 -4.38 0.42 -2.70
N SER A 262 -3.85 -0.73 -2.26
CA SER A 262 -3.51 -1.84 -3.17
C SER A 262 -4.69 -2.33 -4.03
N SER A 263 -5.91 -1.96 -3.68
CA SER A 263 -7.15 -2.14 -4.44
C SER A 263 -7.37 -1.15 -5.59
N LEU A 264 -6.66 -0.02 -5.59
CA LEU A 264 -6.86 1.15 -6.46
C LEU A 264 -5.63 1.49 -7.33
N GLU A 265 -4.54 0.73 -7.22
CA GLU A 265 -3.31 0.91 -8.02
C GLU A 265 -3.40 0.30 -9.44
N LEU A 266 -4.56 -0.25 -9.81
CA LEU A 266 -4.80 -0.85 -11.11
C LEU A 266 -5.12 0.23 -12.16
N GLU A 267 -4.63 0.03 -13.39
CA GLU A 267 -5.01 0.87 -14.53
C GLU A 267 -6.54 0.89 -14.69
N PRO A 268 -7.19 2.01 -15.10
CA PRO A 268 -8.64 2.08 -15.16
C PRO A 268 -9.31 0.92 -15.90
N ALA A 269 -8.73 0.45 -17.01
CA ALA A 269 -9.21 -0.73 -17.73
C ALA A 269 -9.12 -2.02 -16.90
N THR A 270 -8.08 -2.17 -16.09
CA THR A 270 -7.88 -3.31 -15.20
C THR A 270 -8.76 -3.21 -13.95
N PHE A 271 -8.91 -2.01 -13.38
CA PHE A 271 -9.81 -1.73 -12.27
C PHE A 271 -11.27 -2.02 -12.64
N GLU A 272 -11.72 -1.58 -13.83
CA GLU A 272 -13.07 -1.88 -14.31
C GLU A 272 -13.37 -3.38 -14.39
N ILE A 273 -12.36 -4.21 -14.70
CA ILE A 273 -12.52 -5.68 -14.74
C ILE A 273 -12.68 -6.25 -13.33
N VAL A 274 -11.90 -5.77 -12.35
CA VAL A 274 -11.84 -6.40 -11.02
C VAL A 274 -12.68 -5.72 -9.94
N ARG A 275 -13.18 -4.49 -10.17
CA ARG A 275 -13.95 -3.71 -9.18
C ARG A 275 -15.22 -4.40 -8.68
N GLY A 276 -15.74 -5.36 -9.45
CA GLY A 276 -16.90 -6.17 -9.04
C GLY A 276 -16.57 -7.21 -7.97
N ILE A 277 -15.29 -7.45 -7.68
CA ILE A 277 -14.81 -8.36 -6.65
C ILE A 277 -14.45 -7.51 -5.41
N PRO A 278 -15.22 -7.60 -4.31
CA PRO A 278 -14.92 -6.83 -3.11
C PRO A 278 -13.62 -7.29 -2.47
N LEU A 279 -12.94 -6.37 -1.77
CA LEU A 279 -11.70 -6.68 -1.10
C LEU A 279 -11.96 -7.63 0.07
N ALA A 280 -11.01 -8.53 0.34
CA ALA A 280 -11.14 -9.48 1.44
C ALA A 280 -11.48 -8.80 2.78
N HIS A 281 -10.93 -7.62 3.04
CA HIS A 281 -11.24 -6.88 4.26
C HIS A 281 -12.64 -6.25 4.24
N GLU A 282 -13.13 -5.76 3.09
CA GLU A 282 -14.50 -5.23 2.92
C GLU A 282 -15.54 -6.32 3.15
N ILE A 283 -15.26 -7.54 2.69
CA ILE A 283 -16.11 -8.72 2.94
C ILE A 283 -16.27 -8.96 4.45
N ILE A 284 -15.23 -8.69 5.26
CA ILE A 284 -15.20 -8.99 6.69
C ILE A 284 -15.93 -7.93 7.54
N VAL A 285 -15.83 -6.63 7.21
CA VAL A 285 -16.31 -5.53 8.09
C VAL A 285 -17.76 -5.70 8.55
N HIS A 286 -18.64 -6.13 7.65
CA HIS A 286 -20.06 -6.35 7.93
C HIS A 286 -20.49 -7.82 7.85
N ALA A 287 -19.54 -8.76 7.73
CA ALA A 287 -19.83 -10.17 7.51
C ALA A 287 -20.84 -10.74 8.53
N ARG A 288 -20.67 -10.39 9.81
CA ARG A 288 -21.55 -10.86 10.90
C ARG A 288 -22.97 -10.29 10.80
N GLN A 289 -23.09 -9.00 10.50
CA GLN A 289 -24.40 -8.34 10.36
C GLN A 289 -25.17 -8.90 9.15
N GLU A 290 -24.46 -9.10 8.03
CA GLU A 290 -25.04 -9.73 6.84
C GLU A 290 -25.40 -11.20 7.07
N LEU A 291 -24.59 -11.96 7.82
CA LEU A 291 -24.91 -13.34 8.19
C LEU A 291 -26.23 -13.42 8.97
N VAL A 292 -26.40 -12.59 10.00
CA VAL A 292 -27.65 -12.54 10.79
C VAL A 292 -28.84 -12.18 9.89
N ARG A 293 -28.68 -11.16 9.03
CA ARG A 293 -29.71 -10.73 8.07
C ARG A 293 -30.12 -11.86 7.12
N ARG A 294 -29.17 -12.64 6.62
CA ARG A 294 -29.44 -13.80 5.76
C ARG A 294 -30.20 -14.89 6.52
N LEU A 295 -29.77 -15.25 7.73
CA LEU A 295 -30.46 -16.26 8.55
C LEU A 295 -31.90 -15.85 8.89
N ASP A 296 -32.12 -14.60 9.29
CA ASP A 296 -33.46 -14.06 9.53
C ASP A 296 -34.30 -14.00 8.24
N GLY A 297 -33.66 -13.72 7.10
CA GLY A 297 -34.26 -13.81 5.77
C GLY A 297 -34.71 -15.23 5.45
N TYR A 298 -33.84 -16.23 5.61
CA TYR A 298 -34.13 -17.64 5.37
C TYR A 298 -35.31 -18.13 6.20
N ALA A 299 -35.34 -17.78 7.50
CA ALA A 299 -36.43 -18.19 8.39
C ALA A 299 -37.79 -17.57 8.02
N ARG A 300 -37.80 -16.35 7.46
CA ARG A 300 -39.02 -15.63 7.06
C ARG A 300 -39.50 -16.00 5.66
N GLU A 301 -38.59 -16.02 4.68
CA GLU A 301 -38.90 -16.10 3.25
C GLU A 301 -38.82 -17.53 2.71
N HIS A 302 -37.99 -18.39 3.30
CA HIS A 302 -37.71 -19.75 2.83
C HIS A 302 -37.84 -20.79 3.96
N ARG A 303 -38.86 -20.63 4.80
CA ARG A 303 -39.03 -21.33 6.07
C ARG A 303 -38.91 -22.87 5.97
N ASP A 304 -39.57 -23.48 4.98
CA ASP A 304 -39.60 -24.94 4.86
C ASP A 304 -38.26 -25.51 4.40
N LEU A 305 -37.60 -24.84 3.44
CA LEU A 305 -36.26 -25.23 3.01
C LEU A 305 -35.25 -25.07 4.16
N PHE A 306 -35.30 -23.95 4.87
CA PHE A 306 -34.42 -23.68 6.00
C PHE A 306 -34.58 -24.72 7.12
N LYS A 307 -35.83 -25.12 7.42
CA LYS A 307 -36.10 -26.22 8.36
C LYS A 307 -35.51 -27.55 7.90
N ARG A 308 -35.64 -27.90 6.62
CA ARG A 308 -35.05 -29.14 6.06
C ARG A 308 -33.53 -29.13 6.16
N VAL A 309 -32.88 -27.99 5.88
CA VAL A 309 -31.42 -27.85 6.04
C VAL A 309 -31.01 -27.98 7.51
N ALA A 310 -31.72 -27.33 8.43
CA ALA A 310 -31.44 -27.46 9.86
C ALA A 310 -31.61 -28.90 10.37
N GLU A 311 -32.66 -29.60 9.93
CA GLU A 311 -32.90 -31.00 10.26
C GLU A 311 -31.81 -31.91 9.69
N LEU A 312 -31.39 -31.66 8.45
CA LEU A 312 -30.28 -32.37 7.82
C LEU A 312 -28.98 -32.20 8.62
N ILE A 313 -28.65 -30.97 9.02
CA ILE A 313 -27.47 -30.69 9.86
C ILE A 313 -27.59 -31.47 11.17
N HIS A 314 -28.73 -31.36 11.86
CA HIS A 314 -28.93 -32.00 13.16
C HIS A 314 -28.83 -33.52 13.10
N THR A 315 -29.46 -34.14 12.10
CA THR A 315 -29.59 -35.61 12.04
C THR A 315 -28.43 -36.31 11.35
N LYS A 316 -27.78 -35.66 10.36
CA LYS A 316 -26.71 -36.29 9.56
C LYS A 316 -25.32 -35.75 9.85
N PHE A 317 -25.19 -34.48 10.23
CA PHE A 317 -23.87 -33.84 10.36
C PHE A 317 -23.38 -33.83 11.81
N ILE A 318 -24.21 -33.36 12.75
CA ILE A 318 -23.82 -33.25 14.17
C ILE A 318 -23.29 -34.58 14.73
N PRO A 319 -23.94 -35.75 14.53
CA PRO A 319 -23.42 -37.01 15.07
C PRO A 319 -22.03 -37.40 14.55
N ILE A 320 -21.67 -36.96 13.34
CA ILE A 320 -20.33 -37.19 12.76
C ILE A 320 -19.35 -36.18 13.36
N ILE A 321 -19.73 -34.90 13.42
CA ILE A 321 -18.92 -33.82 14.01
C ILE A 321 -18.54 -34.14 15.46
N GLU A 322 -19.49 -34.61 16.27
CA GLU A 322 -19.27 -35.02 17.66
C GLU A 322 -18.22 -36.13 17.78
N ARG A 323 -18.24 -37.12 16.88
CA ARG A 323 -17.22 -38.18 16.83
C ARG A 323 -15.84 -37.66 16.44
N HIS A 324 -15.78 -36.50 15.78
CA HIS A 324 -14.56 -35.83 15.36
C HIS A 324 -14.12 -34.71 16.32
N ALA A 325 -14.75 -34.60 17.50
CA ALA A 325 -14.52 -33.52 18.46
C ALA A 325 -13.06 -33.37 18.91
N ILE A 326 -12.31 -34.47 18.94
CA ILE A 326 -10.87 -34.45 19.27
C ILE A 326 -10.05 -33.85 18.12
N SER A 327 -10.34 -34.27 16.88
CA SER A 327 -9.59 -33.83 15.70
C SER A 327 -9.88 -32.40 15.26
N GLY A 328 -11.00 -31.82 15.70
CA GLY A 328 -11.47 -30.52 15.23
C GLY A 328 -11.82 -30.46 13.74
N ARG A 329 -11.96 -31.63 13.08
CA ARG A 329 -12.20 -31.71 11.63
C ARG A 329 -13.05 -32.92 11.26
N ALA A 330 -14.13 -32.67 10.51
CA ALA A 330 -14.97 -33.70 9.91
C ALA A 330 -15.03 -33.56 8.38
N VAL A 331 -15.08 -34.69 7.67
CA VAL A 331 -15.34 -34.73 6.22
C VAL A 331 -16.53 -35.63 5.97
N ILE A 332 -17.60 -35.06 5.43
CA ILE A 332 -18.89 -35.73 5.28
C ILE A 332 -19.25 -35.73 3.79
N ASN A 333 -19.50 -36.90 3.23
CA ASN A 333 -20.09 -37.01 1.89
C ASN A 333 -21.60 -37.22 2.05
N ASN A 334 -22.40 -36.45 1.30
CA ASN A 334 -23.85 -36.48 1.41
C ASN A 334 -24.49 -36.39 0.01
N GLU A 335 -25.57 -37.14 -0.20
CA GLU A 335 -26.29 -37.24 -1.48
C GLU A 335 -27.76 -36.76 -1.36
N ASP A 336 -28.11 -36.14 -0.22
CA ASP A 336 -29.46 -35.66 0.04
C ASP A 336 -29.88 -34.62 -1.01
N GLU A 337 -31.09 -34.80 -1.55
CA GLU A 337 -31.64 -33.96 -2.62
C GLU A 337 -31.78 -32.50 -2.19
N VAL A 338 -31.94 -32.21 -0.90
CA VAL A 338 -31.96 -30.83 -0.38
C VAL A 338 -30.71 -30.06 -0.81
N LEU A 339 -29.54 -30.70 -0.85
CA LEU A 339 -28.28 -30.07 -1.21
C LEU A 339 -28.15 -29.76 -2.70
N SER A 340 -29.09 -30.22 -3.53
CA SER A 340 -29.18 -29.84 -4.94
C SER A 340 -29.64 -28.40 -5.14
N ASP A 341 -30.34 -27.82 -4.16
CA ASP A 341 -30.72 -26.42 -4.16
C ASP A 341 -29.53 -25.53 -3.76
N PRO A 342 -29.09 -24.60 -4.61
CA PRO A 342 -28.02 -23.66 -4.28
C PRO A 342 -28.28 -22.84 -3.01
N LEU A 343 -29.55 -22.50 -2.74
CA LEU A 343 -29.94 -21.75 -1.54
C LEU A 343 -29.79 -22.62 -0.29
N ALA A 344 -30.05 -23.92 -0.38
CA ALA A 344 -29.84 -24.84 0.74
C ALA A 344 -28.36 -25.00 1.10
N LEU A 345 -27.47 -24.99 0.10
CA LEU A 345 -26.02 -24.98 0.32
C LEU A 345 -25.57 -23.69 1.03
N ALA A 346 -26.11 -22.54 0.63
CA ALA A 346 -25.83 -21.26 1.30
C ALA A 346 -26.33 -21.27 2.75
N MET A 347 -27.56 -21.73 3.00
CA MET A 347 -28.12 -21.91 4.34
C MET A 347 -27.23 -22.82 5.20
N LEU A 348 -26.74 -23.93 4.64
CA LEU A 348 -25.87 -24.87 5.35
C LEU A 348 -24.56 -24.19 5.80
N ILE A 349 -23.91 -23.46 4.89
CA ILE A 349 -22.66 -22.73 5.20
C ILE A 349 -22.90 -21.65 6.26
N ASP A 350 -24.00 -20.90 6.14
CA ASP A 350 -24.34 -19.82 7.06
C ASP A 350 -24.69 -20.36 8.47
N VAL A 351 -25.46 -21.45 8.56
CA VAL A 351 -25.77 -22.09 9.86
C VAL A 351 -24.51 -22.61 10.53
N PHE A 352 -23.59 -23.25 9.79
CA PHE A 352 -22.33 -23.67 10.37
C PHE A 352 -21.48 -22.48 10.83
N SER A 353 -21.39 -21.42 10.02
CA SER A 353 -20.63 -20.21 10.35
C SER A 353 -21.18 -19.51 11.60
N ASP A 354 -22.50 -19.41 11.74
CA ASP A 354 -23.17 -18.86 12.94
C ASP A 354 -22.87 -19.68 14.20
N ARG A 355 -22.78 -21.00 14.07
CA ARG A 355 -22.49 -21.91 15.18
C ARG A 355 -20.99 -22.13 15.45
N GLY A 356 -20.12 -21.33 14.83
CA GLY A 356 -18.68 -21.34 15.08
C GLY A 356 -17.89 -22.40 14.30
N TYR A 357 -18.51 -23.02 13.29
CA TYR A 357 -17.86 -23.98 12.41
C TYR A 357 -17.41 -23.31 11.11
N HIS A 358 -16.32 -23.80 10.52
CA HIS A 358 -15.89 -23.41 9.18
C HIS A 358 -16.28 -24.52 8.20
N ALA A 359 -17.25 -24.26 7.33
CA ALA A 359 -17.75 -25.23 6.36
C ALA A 359 -17.27 -24.91 4.94
N VAL A 360 -16.78 -25.93 4.24
CA VAL A 360 -16.42 -25.87 2.81
C VAL A 360 -17.18 -26.99 2.09
N VAL A 361 -17.90 -26.65 1.03
CA VAL A 361 -18.71 -27.61 0.25
C VAL A 361 -18.13 -27.78 -1.15
N ASP A 362 -17.81 -29.02 -1.52
CA ASP A 362 -17.46 -29.39 -2.89
C ASP A 362 -18.58 -30.23 -3.51
N LYS A 363 -19.07 -29.84 -4.69
CA LYS A 363 -20.00 -30.65 -5.48
C LYS A 363 -19.23 -31.56 -6.43
N GLN A 364 -19.39 -32.88 -6.30
CA GLN A 364 -18.78 -33.87 -7.19
C GLN A 364 -19.85 -34.52 -8.06
N LEU A 365 -19.73 -34.37 -9.38
CA LEU A 365 -20.55 -35.09 -10.34
C LEU A 365 -19.80 -36.33 -10.82
N THR A 366 -20.38 -37.49 -10.54
CA THR A 366 -19.87 -38.79 -10.99
C THR A 366 -20.91 -39.47 -11.88
N LYS A 367 -20.47 -40.42 -12.70
CA LYS A 367 -21.34 -41.24 -13.54
C LYS A 367 -21.32 -42.66 -12.97
N ILE A 368 -22.47 -43.16 -12.57
CA ILE A 368 -22.60 -44.54 -12.10
C ILE A 368 -23.14 -45.38 -13.27
N PRO A 369 -22.47 -46.49 -13.65
CA PRO A 369 -22.96 -47.39 -14.68
C PRO A 369 -24.26 -48.03 -14.20
N GLU A 370 -25.32 -47.89 -14.98
CA GLU A 370 -26.67 -48.36 -14.66
C GLU A 370 -27.05 -49.59 -15.48
N ARG A 371 -26.66 -49.63 -16.75
CA ARG A 371 -26.97 -50.76 -17.65
C ARG A 371 -25.87 -50.94 -18.68
N VAL A 372 -25.58 -52.20 -19.03
CA VAL A 372 -24.67 -52.53 -20.14
C VAL A 372 -25.50 -53.15 -21.26
N ASN A 373 -25.41 -52.59 -22.45
CA ASN A 373 -25.96 -53.20 -23.66
C ASN A 373 -25.02 -54.34 -24.08
N VAL A 374 -25.42 -55.58 -23.83
CA VAL A 374 -24.65 -56.78 -24.14
C VAL A 374 -24.44 -57.04 -25.64
N GLN A 375 -25.19 -56.38 -26.52
CA GLN A 375 -25.05 -56.51 -27.98
C GLN A 375 -24.09 -55.47 -28.56
N THR A 376 -24.07 -54.25 -28.01
CA THR A 376 -23.25 -53.14 -28.51
C THR A 376 -22.01 -52.85 -27.65
N GLY A 377 -21.94 -53.43 -26.44
CA GLY A 377 -20.92 -53.11 -25.43
C GLY A 377 -21.11 -51.75 -24.75
N GLU A 378 -22.18 -51.03 -25.07
CA GLU A 378 -22.41 -49.65 -24.59
C GLU A 378 -22.89 -49.64 -23.13
N ILE A 379 -22.25 -48.81 -22.29
CA ILE A 379 -22.62 -48.64 -20.89
C ILE A 379 -23.48 -47.37 -20.76
N GLN A 380 -24.73 -47.54 -20.33
CA GLN A 380 -25.60 -46.45 -19.91
C GLN A 380 -25.23 -46.04 -18.49
N PHE A 381 -25.06 -44.73 -18.29
CA PHE A 381 -24.70 -44.16 -17.00
C PHE A 381 -25.82 -43.26 -16.48
N ARG A 382 -26.07 -43.34 -15.17
CA ARG A 382 -26.87 -42.34 -14.45
C ARG A 382 -25.96 -41.31 -13.78
N PRO A 383 -26.32 -40.02 -13.76
CA PRO A 383 -25.59 -39.02 -13.00
C PRO A 383 -25.75 -39.29 -11.49
N ASN A 384 -24.65 -39.20 -10.74
CA ASN A 384 -24.66 -39.17 -9.28
C ASN A 384 -23.97 -37.91 -8.78
N THR A 385 -24.68 -37.16 -7.94
CA THR A 385 -24.15 -35.92 -7.38
C THR A 385 -23.88 -36.14 -5.89
N THR A 386 -22.62 -36.05 -5.50
CA THR A 386 -22.21 -36.18 -4.11
C THR A 386 -21.65 -34.84 -3.63
N TYR A 387 -22.11 -34.37 -2.48
CA TYR A 387 -21.60 -33.17 -1.82
C TYR A 387 -20.58 -33.60 -0.78
N ARG A 388 -19.34 -33.14 -0.91
CA ARG A 388 -18.29 -33.33 0.09
C ARG A 388 -18.17 -32.07 0.93
N ILE A 389 -18.62 -32.15 2.17
CA ILE A 389 -18.59 -31.06 3.13
C ILE A 389 -17.42 -31.28 4.11
N ARG A 390 -16.48 -30.33 4.14
CA ARG A 390 -15.40 -30.28 5.13
C ARG A 390 -15.78 -29.27 6.21
N ILE A 391 -15.71 -29.69 7.46
CA ILE A 391 -16.07 -28.88 8.61
C ILE A 391 -14.87 -28.81 9.55
N TYR A 392 -14.46 -27.60 9.91
CA TYR A 392 -13.39 -27.33 10.86
C TYR A 392 -13.92 -26.58 12.07
N PHE A 393 -13.45 -26.94 13.25
CA PHE A 393 -13.82 -26.33 14.53
C PHE A 393 -12.72 -26.59 15.56
N GLU A 394 -12.80 -25.93 16.70
CA GLU A 394 -11.82 -26.09 17.78
C GLU A 394 -11.89 -27.52 18.35
N GLY A 395 -10.78 -28.26 18.24
CA GLY A 395 -10.67 -29.63 18.75
C GLY A 395 -10.41 -29.65 20.25
N SER A 396 -10.89 -30.68 20.93
CA SER A 396 -10.61 -30.87 22.36
C SER A 396 -9.16 -31.32 22.58
N GLU A 397 -8.42 -30.60 23.41
CA GLU A 397 -7.09 -31.02 23.86
C GLU A 397 -7.20 -32.28 24.72
N ILE A 398 -6.71 -33.41 24.22
CA ILE A 398 -6.47 -34.57 25.07
C ILE A 398 -5.30 -34.20 25.99
N ARG A 399 -5.60 -34.03 27.29
CA ARG A 399 -4.67 -33.87 28.43
C ARG A 399 -3.19 -34.05 28.06
N HIS A 400 -2.42 -32.98 28.25
CA HIS A 400 -0.98 -33.09 28.51
C HIS A 400 -0.78 -34.02 29.71
N GLY A 401 -0.39 -35.27 29.42
CA GLY A 401 0.32 -36.08 30.41
C GLY A 401 1.61 -35.34 30.72
N GLY A 402 1.70 -34.81 31.95
CA GLY A 402 2.78 -33.94 32.35
C GLY A 402 4.16 -34.54 32.09
N ARG A 403 5.06 -33.69 31.62
CA ARG A 403 6.47 -33.64 32.02
C ARG A 403 7.01 -32.24 31.80
#